data_AF-A0A962HSA5-F1
#
_entry.id   AF-A0A962HSA5-F1
#
_cell.length_a   1.000
_cell.length_b   1.000
_cell.length_c   1.000
_cell.angle_alpha   90.00
_cell.angle_beta   90.00
_cell.angle_gamma   90.00
#
_symmetry.space_group_name_H-M   'P 1'
#
loop_
_entity.id
_entity.type
_entity.pdbx_description
1 polymer ?
#
loop_
_entity_poly.entity_id
_entity_poly.type
_entity_poly.pdbx_seq_one_letter_code
_entity_poly.pdbx_strand_id
1 'polypeptide(L)'
;MKSVVRSCSRLGLVLVVLGLTACGTFKASCAKPDDYASAKELPPLTVPSGLDAPDTRAALKIPELVDPERPRAAGDDCIDHPPAFAESKQPVPQA
;
A
#
# COMPACT_ATOMS: atom_id res chain seq x y z
N MET A 1 -34.12 23.21 36.31
CA MET A 1 -34.42 22.86 34.89
C MET A 1 -33.33 23.34 33.93
N LYS A 2 -32.87 24.60 33.99
CA LYS A 2 -31.85 25.18 33.09
C LYS A 2 -30.48 24.45 33.11
N SER A 3 -30.09 23.88 34.25
CA SER A 3 -28.82 23.15 34.41
C SER A 3 -28.81 21.75 33.75
N VAL A 4 -29.97 21.09 33.65
CA VAL A 4 -30.11 19.77 33.01
C VAL A 4 -30.00 19.90 31.49
N VAL A 5 -30.62 20.95 30.92
CA VAL A 5 -30.53 21.29 29.48
C VAL A 5 -29.10 21.62 29.06
N ARG A 6 -28.35 22.34 29.90
CA ARG A 6 -26.91 22.64 29.65
C ARG A 6 -26.03 21.40 29.74
N SER A 7 -26.38 20.43 30.59
CA SER A 7 -25.63 19.17 30.74
C SER A 7 -25.84 18.22 29.55
N CYS A 8 -27.08 18.08 29.07
CA CYS A 8 -27.38 17.28 27.86
C CYS A 8 -26.77 17.90 26.60
N SER A 9 -26.78 19.23 26.48
CA SER A 9 -26.17 19.95 25.35
C SER A 9 -24.65 19.79 25.31
N ARG A 10 -23.98 19.81 26.47
CA ARG A 10 -22.53 19.55 26.57
C ARG A 10 -22.19 18.10 26.24
N LEU A 11 -23.02 17.14 26.69
CA LEU A 11 -22.82 15.73 26.35
C LEU A 11 -22.96 15.47 24.84
N GLY A 12 -23.95 16.10 24.20
CA GLY A 12 -24.14 16.04 22.76
C GLY A 12 -22.96 16.62 21.99
N LEU A 13 -22.44 17.77 22.41
CA LEU A 13 -21.25 18.38 21.80
C LEU A 13 -20.01 17.48 21.92
N VAL A 14 -19.79 16.87 23.10
CA VAL A 14 -18.65 15.97 23.33
C VAL A 14 -18.73 14.74 22.43
N LEU A 15 -19.92 14.15 22.27
CA LEU A 15 -20.11 12.99 21.38
C LEU A 15 -19.88 13.34 19.90
N VAL A 16 -20.29 14.54 19.46
CA VAL A 16 -20.04 15.02 18.08
C VAL A 16 -18.55 15.25 17.85
N VAL A 17 -17.84 15.84 18.81
CA VAL A 17 -16.38 16.04 18.71
C VAL A 17 -15.65 14.70 18.69
N LEU A 18 -16.05 13.72 19.52
CA LEU A 18 -15.49 12.37 19.48
C LEU A 18 -15.73 11.68 18.12
N GLY A 19 -16.93 11.83 17.54
CA GLY A 19 -17.25 11.28 16.22
C GLY A 19 -16.39 11.87 15.09
N LEU A 20 -16.02 13.14 15.17
CA LEU A 20 -15.19 13.82 14.17
C LEU A 20 -13.70 13.46 14.25
N THR A 21 -13.21 12.96 15.39
CA THR A 21 -11.80 12.56 15.56
C THR A 21 -11.43 11.20 14.94
N ALA A 22 -12.39 10.46 14.37
CA ALA A 22 -12.16 9.15 13.76
C ALA A 22 -11.68 9.21 12.29
N CYS A 23 -11.39 10.39 11.74
CA CYS A 23 -10.91 10.55 10.37
C CYS A 23 -9.38 10.36 10.32
N GLY A 24 -8.91 9.11 10.19
CA GLY A 24 -7.48 8.81 10.07
C GLY A 24 -7.07 7.40 10.48
N THR A 25 -7.98 6.59 11.04
CA THR A 25 -7.70 5.20 11.47
C THR A 25 -7.84 4.17 10.36
N PHE A 26 -8.25 4.58 9.15
CA PHE A 26 -8.20 3.71 7.97
C PHE A 26 -6.74 3.60 7.52
N LYS A 27 -6.06 2.55 7.99
CA LYS A 27 -4.75 2.13 7.48
C LYS A 27 -4.79 2.15 5.96
N ALA A 28 -3.76 2.74 5.35
CA ALA A 28 -3.60 2.70 3.90
C ALA A 28 -3.64 1.23 3.47
N SER A 29 -4.68 0.84 2.72
CA SER A 29 -4.65 -0.42 1.99
C SER A 29 -3.65 -0.17 0.88
N CYS A 30 -2.53 -0.89 0.90
CA CYS A 30 -1.61 -0.86 -0.24
C CYS A 30 -2.38 -1.16 -1.53
N ALA A 31 -1.86 -0.67 -2.66
CA ALA A 31 -2.47 -0.91 -3.96
C ALA A 31 -2.87 -2.39 -4.07
N LYS A 32 -4.11 -2.61 -4.53
CA LYS A 32 -4.58 -3.98 -4.76
C LYS A 32 -3.61 -4.64 -5.74
N PRO A 33 -3.28 -5.93 -5.56
CA PRO A 33 -2.48 -6.64 -6.54
C PRO A 33 -3.14 -6.51 -7.91
N ASP A 34 -2.40 -5.99 -8.88
CA ASP A 34 -2.82 -5.90 -10.27
C ASP A 34 -2.88 -7.30 -10.90
N ASP A 35 -3.49 -7.42 -12.08
CA ASP A 35 -3.68 -8.71 -12.77
C ASP A 35 -2.39 -9.50 -12.97
N TYR A 36 -1.26 -8.81 -13.20
CA TYR A 36 0.05 -9.44 -13.39
C TYR A 36 0.61 -10.10 -12.11
N ALA A 37 0.18 -9.69 -10.91
CA ALA A 37 0.68 -10.26 -9.66
C ALA A 37 0.25 -11.72 -9.47
N SER A 38 -0.77 -12.17 -10.20
CA SER A 38 -1.25 -13.55 -10.22
C SER A 38 -0.79 -14.35 -11.45
N ALA A 39 0.05 -13.75 -12.30
CA ALA A 39 0.55 -14.39 -13.51
C ALA A 39 1.38 -15.63 -13.16
N LYS A 40 1.24 -16.67 -14.00
CA LYS A 40 1.99 -17.92 -13.88
C LYS A 40 3.03 -17.98 -14.97
N GLU A 41 4.18 -18.56 -14.64
CA GLU A 41 5.20 -18.87 -15.63
C GLU A 41 4.72 -20.02 -16.54
N LEU A 42 4.82 -19.83 -17.85
CA LEU A 42 4.43 -20.79 -18.86
C LEU A 42 5.67 -21.33 -19.57
N PRO A 43 5.71 -22.64 -19.90
CA PRO A 43 6.83 -23.19 -20.64
C PRO A 43 6.88 -22.60 -22.07
N PRO A 44 8.06 -22.64 -22.72
CA PRO A 44 8.20 -22.26 -24.12
C PRO A 44 7.27 -23.07 -25.04
N LEU A 45 6.84 -22.44 -26.14
CA LEU A 45 6.00 -23.10 -27.14
C LEU A 45 6.79 -24.17 -27.91
N THR A 46 6.11 -25.28 -28.23
CA THR A 46 6.67 -26.37 -29.04
C THR A 46 6.30 -26.18 -30.51
N VAL A 47 7.29 -26.35 -31.40
CA VAL A 47 7.08 -26.25 -32.84
C VAL A 47 6.62 -27.60 -33.39
N PRO A 48 5.46 -27.67 -34.08
CA PRO A 48 4.98 -28.89 -34.72
C PRO A 48 5.81 -29.27 -35.95
N SER A 49 5.76 -30.54 -36.35
CA SER A 49 6.55 -31.04 -37.49
C SER A 49 6.16 -30.36 -38.81
N GLY A 50 7.16 -29.99 -39.61
CA GLY A 50 6.96 -29.36 -40.91
C GLY A 50 6.70 -27.85 -40.85
N LEU A 51 6.83 -27.24 -39.67
CA LEU A 51 6.80 -25.79 -39.50
C LEU A 51 8.14 -25.27 -38.97
N ASP A 52 8.50 -24.07 -39.41
CA ASP A 52 9.67 -23.36 -38.91
C ASP A 52 9.39 -22.70 -37.57
N ALA A 53 10.41 -22.62 -36.72
CA ALA A 53 10.33 -21.93 -35.45
C ALA A 53 10.21 -20.41 -35.66
N PRO A 54 9.51 -19.69 -34.76
CA PRO A 54 9.49 -18.23 -34.80
C PRO A 54 10.89 -17.65 -34.53
N ASP A 55 11.22 -16.52 -35.17
CA ASP A 55 12.47 -15.81 -34.91
C ASP A 55 12.45 -15.18 -33.51
N THR A 56 13.31 -15.68 -32.63
CA THR A 56 13.43 -15.23 -31.22
C THR A 56 14.70 -14.45 -30.95
N ARG A 57 15.42 -13.99 -31.99
CA ARG A 57 16.69 -13.24 -31.84
C ARG A 57 16.56 -11.94 -31.06
N ALA A 58 15.41 -11.28 -31.16
CA ALA A 58 15.08 -10.06 -30.44
C ALA A 58 14.17 -10.30 -29.21
N ALA A 59 14.04 -11.55 -28.77
CA ALA A 59 13.22 -11.86 -27.60
C ALA A 59 13.87 -11.31 -26.32
N LEU A 60 13.04 -10.68 -25.47
CA LEU A 60 13.47 -10.25 -24.15
C LEU A 60 13.82 -11.47 -23.30
N LYS A 61 15.04 -11.52 -22.77
CA LYS A 61 15.48 -12.56 -21.85
C LYS A 61 15.10 -12.15 -20.43
N ILE A 62 14.16 -12.89 -19.84
CA ILE A 62 13.83 -12.76 -18.41
C ILE A 62 14.93 -13.51 -17.63
N PRO A 63 15.64 -12.86 -16.69
CA PRO A 63 16.60 -13.54 -15.84
C PRO A 63 15.95 -14.59 -14.94
N GLU A 64 16.68 -15.64 -14.63
CA GLU A 64 16.23 -16.63 -13.65
C GLU A 64 16.13 -15.97 -12.26
N LEU A 65 14.99 -16.19 -11.61
CA LEU A 65 14.78 -15.71 -10.25
C LEU A 65 15.39 -16.73 -9.27
N VAL A 66 16.52 -16.37 -8.66
CA VAL A 66 17.23 -17.24 -7.71
C VAL A 66 16.46 -17.38 -6.40
N ASP A 67 15.84 -16.28 -5.95
CA ASP A 67 15.15 -16.21 -4.68
C ASP A 67 13.68 -15.82 -4.87
N PRO A 68 12.74 -16.47 -4.17
CA PRO A 68 11.33 -16.09 -4.24
C PRO A 68 11.12 -14.69 -3.65
N GLU A 69 10.09 -14.00 -4.14
CA GLU A 69 9.67 -12.72 -3.59
C GLU A 69 9.40 -12.83 -2.09
N ARG A 70 9.89 -11.87 -1.31
CA ARG A 70 9.74 -11.90 0.15
C ARG A 70 8.29 -11.58 0.53
N PRO A 71 7.64 -12.39 1.38
CA PRO A 71 6.32 -12.05 1.91
C PRO A 71 6.37 -10.71 2.67
N ARG A 72 5.41 -9.84 2.42
CA ARG A 72 5.27 -8.57 3.14
C ARG A 72 4.90 -8.83 4.61
N ALA A 73 5.54 -8.13 5.55
CA ALA A 73 5.14 -8.21 6.94
C ALA A 73 3.87 -7.37 7.17
N ALA A 74 3.04 -7.76 8.15
CA ALA A 74 1.76 -7.09 8.44
C ALA A 74 1.89 -5.63 8.90
N GLY A 75 3.10 -5.15 9.18
CA GLY A 75 3.41 -3.78 9.61
C GLY A 75 4.33 -3.02 8.66
N ASP A 76 4.65 -3.57 7.47
CA ASP A 76 5.45 -2.85 6.48
C ASP A 76 4.61 -1.72 5.87
N ASP A 77 5.14 -0.49 5.89
CA ASP A 77 4.52 0.64 5.20
C ASP A 77 4.45 0.37 3.69
N CYS A 78 3.37 0.81 3.04
CA CYS A 78 3.23 0.65 1.59
C CYS A 78 4.28 1.51 0.87
N ILE A 79 5.02 0.92 -0.08
CA ILE A 79 6.01 1.63 -0.92
C ILE A 79 5.38 2.81 -1.70
N ASP A 80 4.08 2.73 -2.01
CA ASP A 80 3.32 3.80 -2.68
C ASP A 80 3.24 5.09 -1.85
N HIS A 81 3.41 4.99 -0.53
CA HIS A 81 3.46 6.16 0.34
C HIS A 81 4.92 6.51 0.62
N PRO A 82 5.33 7.78 0.43
CA PRO A 82 6.69 8.17 0.79
C PRO A 82 6.94 7.91 2.28
N PRO A 83 8.13 7.45 2.68
CA PRO A 83 8.46 7.37 4.10
C PRO A 83 8.32 8.77 4.72
N ALA A 84 7.83 8.85 5.95
CA ALA A 84 7.80 10.11 6.66
C ALA A 84 9.22 10.64 6.77
N PHE A 85 9.49 11.85 6.26
CA PHE A 85 10.75 12.52 6.52
C PHE A 85 10.85 12.77 8.02
N ALA A 86 11.94 12.34 8.64
CA ALA A 86 12.26 12.79 9.99
C ALA A 86 12.52 14.31 9.90
N GLU A 87 11.63 15.12 10.48
CA GLU A 87 11.94 16.52 10.71
C GLU A 87 13.19 16.56 11.58
N SER A 88 14.32 16.98 11.00
CA SER A 88 15.49 17.30 11.81
C SER A 88 15.02 18.34 12.83
N LYS A 89 15.03 17.98 14.12
CA LYS A 89 14.69 18.88 15.21
C LYS A 89 15.58 20.11 15.08
N GLN A 90 15.09 21.17 14.43
CA GLN A 90 15.81 22.42 14.34
C GLN A 90 16.05 22.87 15.78
N PRO A 91 17.31 23.06 16.21
CA PRO A 91 17.56 23.65 17.50
C PRO A 91 16.93 25.04 17.48
N VAL A 92 15.98 25.29 18.38
CA VAL A 92 15.41 26.63 18.57
C VAL A 92 16.56 27.55 18.94
N PRO A 93 16.81 28.66 18.21
CA PRO A 93 17.86 29.61 18.57
C PRO A 93 17.61 30.12 19.99
N GLN A 94 18.56 29.89 20.88
CA GLN A 94 18.52 30.45 22.22
C GLN A 94 18.77 31.95 22.10
N ALA A 95 17.75 32.73 22.49
CA ALA A 95 17.80 34.19 22.55
C ALA A 95 18.62 34.67 23.75
#